data_AF-A0A1E7EX32-F1
#
_entry.id   AF-A0A1E7EX32-F1
#
_cell.length_a   1.000
_cell.length_b   1.000
_cell.length_c   1.000
_cell.angle_alpha   90.00
_cell.angle_beta   90.00
_cell.angle_gamma   90.00
#
_symmetry.space_group_name_H-M   'P 1'
#
loop_
_entity.id
_entity.type
_entity.pdbx_description
1 polymer ?
#
loop_
_entity_poly.entity_id
_entity_poly.type
_entity_poly.pdbx_seq_one_letter_code
_entity_poly.pdbx_strand_id
1 'polypeptide(L)' 'DYPQIISNMMDLGTIKRRIERGAYLNAHLVAEDVRLVWKNCMTYNLEGSDFWLLAKSYARRFEDRYRKV' A
#
# COMPACT_ATOMS: atom_id res chain seq x y z
N ASP A 1 -12.79 14.70 -1.38
CA ASP A 1 -12.19 14.50 -2.72
C ASP A 1 -11.37 13.21 -2.83
N TYR A 2 -10.95 12.58 -1.72
CA TYR A 2 -10.17 11.34 -1.76
C TYR A 2 -10.66 10.27 -2.77
N PRO A 3 -11.96 9.90 -2.84
CA PRO A 3 -12.44 8.94 -3.86
C PRO A 3 -12.41 9.46 -5.31
N GLN A 4 -12.33 10.78 -5.50
CA GLN A 4 -12.20 11.42 -6.81
C GLN A 4 -10.74 11.40 -7.30
N ILE A 5 -9.79 11.48 -6.37
CA ILE A 5 -8.34 11.49 -6.65
C ILE A 5 -7.77 10.06 -6.69
N ILE A 6 -8.20 9.20 -5.78
CA ILE A 6 -7.73 7.83 -5.62
C ILE A 6 -8.77 6.86 -6.14
N SER A 7 -8.52 6.34 -7.35
CA SER A 7 -9.46 5.44 -8.05
C SER A 7 -9.51 4.03 -7.45
N ASN A 8 -8.38 3.53 -6.94
CA ASN A 8 -8.28 2.17 -6.39
C ASN A 8 -7.98 2.25 -4.89
N MET A 9 -9.03 2.22 -4.07
CA MET A 9 -8.88 2.26 -2.62
C MET A 9 -8.17 1.02 -2.09
N MET A 10 -7.23 1.20 -1.17
CA MET A 10 -6.59 0.12 -0.44
C MET A 10 -6.08 0.61 0.92
N ASP A 11 -6.15 -0.26 1.92
CA ASP A 11 -5.60 -0.05 3.26
C ASP A 11 -5.13 -1.39 3.86
N LEU A 12 -4.22 -1.35 4.83
CA LEU A 12 -3.65 -2.57 5.43
C LEU A 12 -4.69 -3.44 6.15
N GLY A 13 -5.77 -2.85 6.68
CA GLY A 13 -6.87 -3.59 7.31
C GLY A 13 -7.67 -4.39 6.28
N THR A 14 -7.91 -3.82 5.10
CA THR A 14 -8.51 -4.53 3.96
C THR A 14 -7.63 -5.69 3.49
N ILE A 15 -6.31 -5.46 3.35
CA ILE A 15 -5.36 -6.52 2.97
C ILE A 15 -5.38 -7.65 3.99
N LYS A 16 -5.31 -7.34 5.29
CA LYS A 16 -5.39 -8.33 6.37
C LYS A 16 -6.65 -9.20 6.24
N ARG A 17 -7.82 -8.59 6.09
CA ARG A 17 -9.09 -9.33 5.91
C ARG A 17 -9.11 -10.19 4.65
N ARG A 18 -8.51 -9.73 3.55
CA ARG A 18 -8.41 -10.50 2.30
C ARG A 18 -7.50 -11.72 2.47
N ILE A 19 -6.37 -11.58 3.16
CA ILE A 19 -5.49 -12.71 3.51
C ILE A 19 -6.25 -13.73 4.36
N GLU A 20 -6.93 -13.29 5.43
CA GLU A 20 -7.70 -14.16 6.34
C GLU A 20 -8.82 -14.93 5.63
N ARG A 21 -9.33 -14.40 4.53
CA ARG A 21 -10.37 -15.02 3.69
C ARG A 21 -9.81 -15.86 2.54
N GLY A 22 -8.48 -15.99 2.42
CA GLY A 22 -7.84 -16.70 1.31
C GLY A 22 -8.05 -16.05 -0.06
N ALA A 23 -8.27 -14.72 -0.10
CA ALA A 23 -8.61 -14.01 -1.33
C ALA A 23 -7.40 -13.76 -2.27
N TYR A 24 -6.18 -14.07 -1.83
CA TYR A 24 -4.97 -13.93 -2.63
C TYR A 24 -4.42 -15.31 -2.99
N LEU A 25 -4.18 -15.54 -4.28
CA LEU A 25 -3.61 -16.80 -4.79
C LEU A 25 -2.15 -16.99 -4.35
N ASN A 26 -1.40 -15.90 -4.18
CA ASN A 26 0.01 -15.93 -3.81
C ASN A 26 0.44 -14.61 -3.14
N ALA A 27 1.66 -14.61 -2.58
CA ALA A 27 2.22 -13.45 -1.89
C ALA A 27 2.48 -12.25 -2.80
N HIS A 28 2.58 -12.44 -4.13
CA HIS A 28 2.77 -11.35 -5.08
C HIS A 28 1.54 -10.44 -5.12
N LEU A 29 0.34 -11.02 -5.18
CA LEU A 29 -0.91 -10.25 -5.17
C LEU A 29 -1.11 -9.46 -3.86
N VAL A 30 -0.66 -10.01 -2.73
CA VAL A 30 -0.63 -9.27 -1.46
C VAL A 30 0.32 -8.07 -1.56
N ALA A 31 1.50 -8.27 -2.13
CA ALA A 31 2.51 -7.23 -2.26
C ALA A 31 2.05 -6.09 -3.18
N GLU A 32 1.30 -6.39 -4.26
CA GLU A 32 0.69 -5.37 -5.12
C GLU A 32 -0.27 -4.46 -4.33
N ASP A 33 -1.15 -5.03 -3.50
CA ASP A 33 -2.06 -4.23 -2.68
C ASP A 33 -1.31 -3.43 -1.61
N VAL A 34 -0.24 -3.98 -1.00
CA VAL A 34 0.59 -3.22 -0.04
C VAL A 34 1.27 -2.03 -0.72
N ARG A 35 1.83 -2.23 -1.92
CA ARG A 35 2.41 -1.14 -2.73
C ARG A 35 1.37 -0.07 -3.05
N LEU A 36 0.14 -0.48 -3.33
CA LEU A 36 -0.96 0.42 -3.62
C LEU A 36 -1.31 1.33 -2.43
N VAL A 37 -1.26 0.82 -1.19
CA VAL A 37 -1.47 1.65 0.02
C VAL A 37 -0.50 2.84 0.04
N TRP A 38 0.79 2.57 -0.16
CA TRP A 38 1.82 3.63 -0.11
C TRP A 38 1.74 4.55 -1.31
N LYS A 39 1.48 4.01 -2.50
CA LYS A 39 1.29 4.79 -3.73
C LYS A 39 0.12 5.76 -3.57
N ASN A 40 -1.03 5.30 -3.10
CA ASN A 40 -2.20 6.15 -2.88
C ASN A 40 -1.92 7.26 -1.87
N CYS A 41 -1.22 6.94 -0.78
CA CYS A 41 -0.82 7.95 0.20
C CYS A 41 0.09 9.02 -0.43
N MET A 42 1.08 8.62 -1.24
CA MET A 42 1.96 9.57 -1.94
C MET A 42 1.27 10.33 -3.08
N THR A 43 0.22 9.78 -3.69
CA THR A 43 -0.56 10.46 -4.74
C THR A 43 -1.50 11.50 -4.16
N TYR A 44 -2.14 11.21 -3.03
CA TYR A 44 -3.10 12.13 -2.42
C TYR A 44 -2.43 13.25 -1.63
N ASN A 45 -1.36 12.94 -0.89
CA ASN A 45 -0.69 13.92 -0.04
C ASN A 45 0.38 14.69 -0.80
N LEU A 46 0.55 15.98 -0.47
CA LEU A 46 1.58 16.84 -1.05
C LEU A 46 2.98 16.22 -0.89
N GLU A 47 3.76 16.24 -1.97
CA GLU A 47 5.15 15.79 -1.93
C GLU A 47 5.94 16.54 -0.85
N GLY A 48 6.70 15.80 -0.04
CA GLY A 48 7.47 16.35 1.08
C GLY A 48 6.68 16.59 2.37
N SER A 49 5.35 16.43 2.37
CA SER A 49 4.57 16.40 3.61
C SER A 49 4.93 15.19 4.49
N ASP A 50 4.61 15.27 5.79
CA ASP A 50 4.89 14.19 6.75
C ASP A 50 4.28 12.85 6.32
N PHE A 51 3.04 12.87 5.83
CA PHE A 51 2.37 11.66 5.35
C PHE A 51 3.03 11.08 4.10
N TRP A 52 3.45 11.94 3.17
CA TRP A 52 4.14 11.52 1.96
C TRP A 52 5.51 10.91 2.28
N LEU A 53 6.29 11.55 3.15
CA LEU A 53 7.60 11.06 3.58
C LEU A 53 7.49 9.73 4.34
N LEU A 54 6.47 9.61 5.19
CA LEU A 54 6.19 8.37 5.91
C LEU A 54 5.84 7.22 4.95
N ALA A 55 4.96 7.48 3.97
CA ALA A 55 4.59 6.49 2.96
C ALA A 55 5.80 6.05 2.11
N LYS A 56 6.67 7.00 1.72
CA LYS A 56 7.92 6.69 1.01
C LYS A 56 8.87 5.82 1.86
N SER A 57 8.99 6.13 3.15
CA SER A 57 9.78 5.33 4.09
C SER A 57 9.24 3.90 4.25
N TYR A 58 7.92 3.75 4.38
CA TYR A 58 7.27 2.44 4.49
C TYR A 58 7.33 1.64 3.19
N ALA A 59 7.15 2.27 2.03
CA ALA A 59 7.33 1.62 0.73
C ALA A 59 8.74 1.03 0.59
N ARG A 60 9.78 1.79 0.95
CA ARG A 60 11.17 1.31 0.94
C ARG A 60 11.37 0.13 1.90
N ARG A 61 10.94 0.28 3.16
CA ARG A 61 11.06 -0.79 4.17
C ARG A 61 10.33 -2.06 3.76
N PHE A 62 9.20 -1.92 3.07
CA PHE A 62 8.45 -3.04 2.54
C PHE A 62 9.25 -3.79 1.46
N GLU A 63 9.78 -3.11 0.45
CA GLU A 63 10.56 -3.75 -0.62
C GLU A 63 11.85 -4.42 -0.09
N ASP A 64 12.53 -3.79 0.86
CA ASP A 64 13.73 -4.37 1.48
C ASP A 64 13.45 -5.67 2.24
N ARG A 65 12.22 -5.80 2.79
CA ARG A 65 11.75 -7.05 3.42
C ARG A 65 11.23 -8.05 2.38
N TYR A 66 10.45 -7.60 1.41
CA TYR A 66 9.82 -8.45 0.41
C TYR A 66 10.85 -9.13 -0.50
N ARG A 67 11.99 -8.49 -0.79
CA ARG A 67 13.10 -9.10 -1.56
C ARG A 67 13.68 -10.38 -0.92
N LYS A 68 13.40 -10.62 0.36
CA LYS A 68 13.85 -11.81 1.11
C LYS A 68 12.81 -12.93 1.13
N VAL A 69 11.65 -12.73 0.50
CA VAL A 69 10.54 -13.68 0.36
C VAL A 69 10.67 -14.35 -1.01
#